data_AF-A0A0F9MM58-F1
#
_entry.id   AF-A0A0F9MM58-F1
#
_cell.length_a   1.000
_cell.length_b   1.000
_cell.length_c   1.000
_cell.angle_alpha   90.00
_cell.angle_beta   90.00
_cell.angle_gamma   90.00
#
_symmetry.space_group_name_H-M   'P 1'
#
loop_
_entity.id
_entity.type
_entity.pdbx_description
1 polymer ?
#
loop_
_entity_poly.entity_id
_entity_poly.type
_entity_poly.pdbx_seq_one_letter_code
_entity_poly.pdbx_strand_id
1 'polypeptide(L)'
;MSFSIFNYEATGYTLELSGVPLYPFNTFLIWEHDTYGLMYVRHDDQTKIVITTDKGATDVVNIDLTGATAKKIQAGKIIGNDLWLVCCDNPDDEFTVLYIELDNSNNVVDVGDSAGADAGSVFVIGLFTIGSDVHVFNMEARSLTDMWVVWDVDTAPFVEKDTNNSASAANANTSRITVIGTKTYHHDYEQNIVINYESATTTISFISSTIQDAEVPVDKNLVALAYDGDDILYLTAKDTNDSLNYLYSFSVTDETYTKLGAFDIALMSDDNVRGTTPPFNLEKGFHISEDKIYQIPLTYNGKLNLISVFDFTGTIKSITDHYIIDSGGKIYEMIDLIGSILEGLIYYSRNYYPYLEMKFNSDNLTIVPQMFIQIIGTYTADDVVKL
;
A
#
# COMPACT_ATOMS: atom_id res chain seq x y z
N MET A 1 -2.76 26.49 -11.84
CA MET A 1 -1.90 25.44 -12.43
C MET A 1 -0.73 25.27 -11.50
N SER A 2 -0.46 24.05 -11.04
CA SER A 2 0.70 23.72 -10.23
C SER A 2 1.64 22.87 -11.06
N PHE A 3 2.92 23.20 -11.04
CA PHE A 3 3.94 22.39 -11.69
C PHE A 3 4.58 21.54 -10.62
N SER A 4 4.72 20.25 -10.88
CA SER A 4 5.51 19.40 -10.03
C SER A 4 6.48 18.63 -10.91
N ILE A 5 7.74 18.55 -10.49
CA ILE A 5 8.74 17.81 -11.25
C ILE A 5 9.31 16.81 -10.31
N PHE A 6 9.21 15.56 -10.71
CA PHE A 6 9.69 14.47 -9.92
C PHE A 6 10.80 13.79 -10.68
N ASN A 7 11.87 13.50 -9.97
CA ASN A 7 12.84 12.55 -10.47
C ASN A 7 12.97 11.42 -9.47
N TYR A 8 13.01 10.19 -9.97
CA TYR A 8 13.56 9.10 -9.19
C TYR A 8 15.06 9.18 -9.33
N GLU A 9 15.73 9.71 -8.31
CA GLU A 9 17.18 9.61 -8.29
C GLU A 9 17.54 8.18 -7.89
N ALA A 10 18.35 7.54 -8.74
CA ALA A 10 19.08 6.35 -8.33
C ALA A 10 20.00 6.77 -7.20
N THR A 11 19.54 6.63 -5.96
CA THR A 11 20.48 6.63 -4.85
C THR A 11 21.41 5.44 -5.11
N GLY A 12 22.71 5.68 -5.14
CA GLY A 12 23.71 4.65 -5.48
C GLY A 12 23.84 3.57 -4.41
N TYR A 13 22.85 3.40 -3.54
CA TYR A 13 22.90 2.55 -2.36
C TYR A 13 22.01 1.34 -2.58
N THR A 14 22.65 0.19 -2.72
CA THR A 14 22.00 -1.09 -2.56
C THR A 14 21.94 -1.38 -1.07
N LEU A 15 20.75 -1.56 -0.52
CA LEU A 15 20.62 -2.10 0.82
C LEU A 15 20.96 -3.57 0.77
N GLU A 16 22.14 -3.92 1.27
CA GLU A 16 22.54 -5.32 1.43
C GLU A 16 23.00 -5.56 2.86
N LEU A 17 22.54 -6.67 3.44
CA LEU A 17 23.14 -7.20 4.66
C LEU A 17 23.90 -8.46 4.30
N SER A 18 25.23 -8.43 4.49
CA SER A 18 26.09 -9.57 4.17
C SER A 18 26.02 -10.03 2.71
N GLY A 19 25.80 -9.10 1.77
CA GLY A 19 25.71 -9.40 0.33
C GLY A 19 24.37 -9.97 -0.13
N VAL A 20 23.35 -9.94 0.74
CA VAL A 20 21.96 -10.28 0.39
C VAL A 20 21.18 -8.99 0.19
N PRO A 21 20.59 -8.75 -0.99
CA PRO A 21 19.67 -7.65 -1.23
C PRO A 21 18.54 -7.60 -0.21
N LEU A 22 18.26 -6.41 0.32
CA LEU A 22 17.14 -6.19 1.22
C LEU A 22 16.04 -5.43 0.49
N TYR A 23 14.88 -6.06 0.36
CA TYR A 23 13.64 -5.45 -0.12
C TYR A 23 12.46 -5.99 0.71
N PRO A 24 11.26 -5.39 0.60
CA PRO A 24 10.10 -5.81 1.36
C PRO A 24 9.65 -7.23 0.99
N PHE A 25 9.12 -7.96 1.97
CA PHE A 25 8.52 -9.27 1.75
C PHE A 25 7.31 -9.22 0.82
N ASN A 26 6.47 -8.19 0.95
CA ASN A 26 5.37 -7.88 0.05
C ASN A 26 5.14 -6.36 0.01
N THR A 27 4.40 -5.88 -0.99
CA THR A 27 4.05 -4.46 -1.18
C THR A 27 3.28 -3.81 -0.03
N PHE A 28 2.66 -4.59 0.85
CA PHE A 28 1.88 -4.10 1.99
C PHE A 28 2.64 -4.20 3.33
N LEU A 29 3.89 -4.68 3.33
CA LEU A 29 4.75 -4.75 4.52
C LEU A 29 5.92 -3.76 4.40
N ILE A 30 5.59 -2.55 3.98
CA ILE A 30 6.48 -1.41 3.83
C ILE A 30 5.71 -0.17 4.26
N TRP A 31 6.35 0.69 5.02
CA TRP A 31 5.75 1.90 5.58
C TRP A 31 6.74 3.05 5.47
N GLU A 32 6.19 4.27 5.48
CA GLU A 32 6.97 5.49 5.39
C GLU A 32 6.60 6.46 6.51
N HIS A 33 7.60 6.93 7.27
CA HIS A 33 7.44 7.83 8.40
C HIS A 33 8.21 9.13 8.15
N ASP A 34 7.59 10.27 8.46
CA ASP A 34 8.15 11.62 8.25
C ASP A 34 9.58 11.80 8.79
N THR A 35 9.81 11.36 10.04
CA THR A 35 11.11 11.46 10.73
C THR A 35 12.01 10.24 10.55
N TYR A 36 11.44 9.02 10.57
CA TYR A 36 12.21 7.78 10.64
C TYR A 36 12.43 7.09 9.28
N GLY A 37 11.96 7.72 8.19
CA GLY A 37 12.22 7.29 6.82
C GLY A 37 11.41 6.06 6.44
N LEU A 38 12.07 5.03 5.92
CA LEU A 38 11.44 3.84 5.36
C LEU A 38 11.59 2.64 6.29
N MET A 39 10.50 1.91 6.51
CA MET A 39 10.48 0.68 7.30
C MET A 39 9.86 -0.44 6.48
N TYR A 40 10.40 -1.65 6.52
CA TYR A 40 9.77 -2.79 5.86
C TYR A 40 10.17 -4.13 6.47
N VAL A 41 9.29 -5.12 6.30
CA VAL A 41 9.58 -6.51 6.66
C VAL A 41 10.49 -7.12 5.59
N ARG A 42 11.56 -7.78 6.01
CA ARG A 42 12.53 -8.35 5.07
C ARG A 42 11.96 -9.50 4.24
N HIS A 43 12.31 -9.52 2.96
CA HIS A 43 11.90 -10.58 2.03
C HIS A 43 12.33 -12.01 2.40
N ASP A 44 13.44 -12.15 3.11
CA ASP A 44 14.02 -13.44 3.48
C ASP A 44 13.63 -13.90 4.89
N ASP A 45 13.06 -13.00 5.70
CA ASP A 45 12.73 -13.28 7.10
C ASP A 45 11.60 -12.36 7.59
N GLN A 46 10.38 -12.91 7.65
CA GLN A 46 9.17 -12.18 8.09
C GLN A 46 9.15 -11.86 9.59
N THR A 47 10.21 -12.15 10.34
CA THR A 47 10.37 -11.76 11.75
C THR A 47 11.28 -10.55 11.94
N LYS A 48 11.83 -10.01 10.84
CA LYS A 48 12.79 -8.91 10.86
C LYS A 48 12.30 -7.70 10.11
N ILE A 49 12.53 -6.54 10.72
CA ILE A 49 12.22 -5.24 10.14
C ILE A 49 13.50 -4.49 9.86
N VAL A 50 13.58 -3.92 8.66
CA VAL A 50 14.60 -2.95 8.28
C VAL A 50 14.01 -1.58 8.47
N ILE A 51 14.72 -0.71 9.18
CA ILE A 51 14.44 0.72 9.26
C ILE A 51 15.63 1.48 8.67
N THR A 52 15.36 2.45 7.81
CA THR A 52 16.38 3.36 7.30
C THR A 52 15.86 4.78 7.16
N THR A 53 16.58 5.72 7.77
CA THR A 53 16.31 7.17 7.72
C THR A 53 16.97 7.85 6.54
N ASP A 54 17.94 7.19 5.91
CA ASP A 54 18.83 7.77 4.90
C ASP A 54 18.94 6.91 3.63
N LYS A 55 17.91 6.11 3.36
CA LYS A 55 17.78 5.29 2.13
C LYS A 55 18.83 4.18 2.06
N GLY A 56 19.33 3.76 3.21
CA GLY A 56 20.31 2.69 3.36
C GLY A 56 21.75 3.11 3.16
N ALA A 57 22.03 4.42 3.15
CA ALA A 57 23.38 4.92 2.90
C ALA A 57 24.33 4.68 4.08
N THR A 58 23.84 4.83 5.31
CA THR A 58 24.64 4.68 6.54
C THR A 58 23.84 4.07 7.70
N ASP A 59 22.55 4.37 7.84
CA ASP A 59 21.74 3.96 8.98
C ASP A 59 20.73 2.88 8.57
N VAL A 60 21.10 1.61 8.80
CA VAL A 60 20.23 0.45 8.64
C VAL A 60 20.06 -0.22 10.00
N VAL A 61 18.91 0.00 10.63
CA VAL A 61 18.55 -0.71 11.85
C VAL A 61 17.81 -1.99 11.45
N ASN A 62 18.32 -3.13 11.91
CA ASN A 62 17.59 -4.39 11.83
C ASN A 62 17.00 -4.69 13.20
N ILE A 63 15.68 -4.64 13.29
CA ILE A 63 14.95 -5.05 14.49
C ILE A 63 14.60 -6.52 14.32
N ASP A 64 15.05 -7.33 15.26
CA ASP A 64 14.80 -8.77 15.29
C ASP A 64 13.73 -9.08 16.33
N LEU A 65 12.55 -9.51 15.86
CA LEU A 65 11.42 -9.83 16.73
C LEU A 65 11.46 -11.27 17.27
N THR A 66 12.51 -12.06 16.97
CA THR A 66 12.60 -13.46 17.43
C THR A 66 12.61 -13.61 18.97
N GLY A 67 12.98 -12.56 19.70
CA GLY A 67 12.95 -12.52 21.17
C GLY A 67 11.56 -12.24 21.77
N ALA A 68 10.61 -11.72 21.00
CA ALA A 68 9.31 -11.23 21.45
C ALA A 68 8.16 -12.21 21.13
N THR A 69 8.35 -13.52 21.39
CA THR A 69 7.47 -14.61 20.88
C THR A 69 7.40 -14.62 19.35
N ALA A 70 8.32 -15.37 18.73
CA ALA A 70 8.50 -15.42 17.27
C ALA A 70 7.18 -15.69 16.52
N LYS A 71 6.65 -14.65 15.87
CA LYS A 71 5.45 -14.73 15.03
C LYS A 71 5.70 -13.98 13.71
N LYS A 72 5.23 -14.52 12.59
CA LYS A 72 5.42 -13.90 11.26
C LYS A 72 4.61 -12.61 11.21
N ILE A 73 5.22 -11.51 10.81
CA ILE A 73 4.52 -10.23 10.65
C ILE A 73 3.52 -10.37 9.50
N GLN A 74 2.22 -10.20 9.81
CA GLN A 74 1.13 -10.34 8.84
C GLN A 74 0.61 -9.00 8.34
N ALA A 75 0.59 -7.99 9.21
CA ALA A 75 0.13 -6.64 8.91
C ALA A 75 0.82 -5.61 9.83
N GLY A 76 0.75 -4.35 9.43
CA GLY A 76 1.24 -3.25 10.24
C GLY A 76 0.74 -1.89 9.75
N LYS A 77 0.85 -0.88 10.61
CA LYS A 77 0.42 0.49 10.34
C LYS A 77 1.22 1.46 11.20
N ILE A 78 1.54 2.64 10.65
CA ILE A 78 2.09 3.74 11.44
C ILE A 78 0.94 4.46 12.14
N ILE A 79 1.04 4.60 13.46
CA ILE A 79 0.06 5.27 14.31
C ILE A 79 0.79 6.25 15.22
N GLY A 80 0.63 7.54 14.96
CA GLY A 80 1.45 8.56 15.61
C GLY A 80 2.92 8.37 15.23
N ASN A 81 3.77 8.17 16.24
CA ASN A 81 5.21 7.91 16.07
C ASN A 81 5.56 6.42 16.18
N ASP A 82 4.57 5.52 16.23
CA ASP A 82 4.81 4.11 16.49
C ASP A 82 4.47 3.27 15.27
N LEU A 83 5.26 2.23 15.00
CA LEU A 83 4.92 1.20 14.01
C LEU A 83 4.21 0.06 14.73
N TRP A 84 2.89 -0.01 14.58
CA TRP A 84 2.05 -1.08 15.11
C TRP A 84 2.07 -2.28 14.18
N LEU A 85 2.15 -3.47 14.76
CA LEU A 85 2.33 -4.71 14.02
C LEU A 85 1.43 -5.79 14.60
N VAL A 86 0.93 -6.64 13.71
CA VAL A 86 0.27 -7.89 14.09
C VAL A 86 1.10 -9.04 13.57
N CYS A 87 1.49 -9.90 14.51
CA CYS A 87 2.31 -11.06 14.24
C CYS A 87 1.49 -12.32 14.52
N CYS A 88 1.55 -13.29 13.61
CA CYS A 88 0.90 -14.60 13.81
C CYS A 88 1.90 -15.72 13.49
N ASP A 89 2.01 -16.72 14.35
CA ASP A 89 2.62 -18.00 13.98
C ASP A 89 1.52 -19.04 13.81
N ASN A 90 1.61 -19.84 12.77
CA ASN A 90 0.55 -20.78 12.42
C ASN A 90 0.52 -22.12 13.20
N PRO A 91 1.20 -22.31 14.37
CA PRO A 91 0.95 -23.46 15.23
C PRO A 91 0.38 -23.15 16.62
N ASP A 92 0.40 -21.89 17.10
CA ASP A 92 0.07 -21.51 18.50
C ASP A 92 -1.22 -20.68 18.63
N ASP A 93 -2.04 -20.63 17.57
CA ASP A 93 -3.49 -20.35 17.64
C ASP A 93 -3.88 -18.92 18.00
N GLU A 94 -2.90 -18.00 18.06
CA GLU A 94 -3.07 -16.64 18.53
C GLU A 94 -2.23 -15.65 17.71
N PHE A 95 -2.80 -14.49 17.39
CA PHE A 95 -2.01 -13.34 16.96
C PHE A 95 -1.54 -12.52 18.15
N THR A 96 -0.35 -11.91 18.03
CA THR A 96 0.19 -10.92 18.96
C THR A 96 0.11 -9.54 18.32
N VAL A 97 -0.25 -8.54 19.11
CA VAL A 97 -0.09 -7.13 18.74
C VAL A 97 1.06 -6.54 19.54
N LEU A 98 1.97 -5.88 18.84
CA LEU A 98 3.08 -5.14 19.40
C LEU A 98 3.25 -3.84 18.63
N TYR A 99 3.98 -2.90 19.20
CA TYR A 99 4.42 -1.73 18.46
C TYR A 99 5.92 -1.48 18.69
N ILE A 100 6.51 -0.79 17.73
CA ILE A 100 7.88 -0.30 17.81
C ILE A 100 7.80 1.20 18.03
N GLU A 101 8.33 1.66 19.16
CA GLU A 101 8.53 3.09 19.43
C GLU A 101 9.56 3.60 18.43
N LEU A 102 9.14 4.34 17.40
CA LEU A 102 10.09 4.87 16.44
C LEU A 102 10.79 6.06 17.11
N ASP A 103 11.99 5.80 17.60
CA ASP A 103 12.87 6.78 18.22
C ASP A 103 14.33 6.28 18.19
N ASN A 104 15.20 6.84 19.02
CA ASN A 104 16.60 6.41 19.06
C ASN A 104 16.81 5.02 19.72
N SER A 105 15.81 4.51 20.43
CA SER A 105 15.84 3.22 21.11
C SER A 105 15.20 2.11 20.29
N ASN A 106 14.20 2.42 19.47
CA ASN A 106 13.43 1.45 18.69
C ASN A 106 12.92 0.29 19.56
N ASN A 107 12.40 0.63 20.75
CA ASN A 107 11.92 -0.38 21.69
C ASN A 107 10.72 -1.11 21.10
N VAL A 108 10.74 -2.43 21.24
CA VAL A 108 9.59 -3.29 20.95
C VAL A 108 8.75 -3.37 22.22
N VAL A 109 7.48 -2.98 22.12
CA VAL A 109 6.52 -3.04 23.23
C VAL A 109 5.40 -4.01 22.88
N ASP A 110 5.27 -5.05 23.69
CA ASP A 110 4.18 -6.01 23.59
C ASP A 110 2.89 -5.39 24.11
N VAL A 111 1.83 -5.42 23.29
CA VAL A 111 0.50 -4.97 23.70
C VAL A 111 -0.28 -6.14 24.31
N GLY A 112 -0.28 -7.29 23.62
CA GLY A 112 -0.91 -8.52 24.10
C GLY A 112 -1.17 -9.55 23.00
N ASP A 113 -1.84 -10.63 23.39
CA ASP A 113 -2.21 -11.74 22.51
C ASP A 113 -3.74 -11.87 22.41
N SER A 114 -4.22 -12.28 21.23
CA SER A 114 -5.58 -12.76 21.04
C SER A 114 -5.78 -14.10 21.75
N ALA A 115 -7.01 -14.48 22.07
CA ALA A 115 -7.31 -15.81 22.62
C ALA A 115 -8.65 -16.35 22.13
N GLY A 116 -8.78 -17.69 22.10
CA GLY A 116 -10.06 -18.38 21.91
C GLY A 116 -10.28 -19.03 20.54
N ALA A 117 -9.34 -18.91 19.62
CA ALA A 117 -9.37 -19.61 18.33
C ALA A 117 -8.91 -21.07 18.45
N ASP A 118 -9.35 -21.89 17.49
CA ASP A 118 -8.90 -23.26 17.28
C ASP A 118 -7.50 -23.30 16.67
N ALA A 119 -6.86 -24.45 16.81
CA ALA A 119 -5.46 -24.53 16.49
C ALA A 119 -5.06 -24.38 15.02
N GLY A 120 -4.07 -23.52 14.74
CA GLY A 120 -3.58 -23.21 13.40
C GLY A 120 -4.63 -22.60 12.47
N SER A 121 -5.64 -21.91 13.02
CA SER A 121 -6.76 -21.35 12.27
C SER A 121 -6.74 -19.84 12.09
N VAL A 122 -5.84 -19.13 12.79
CA VAL A 122 -5.81 -17.66 12.79
C VAL A 122 -5.09 -17.14 11.54
N PHE A 123 -5.80 -16.32 10.77
CA PHE A 123 -5.25 -15.59 9.62
C PHE A 123 -5.58 -14.10 9.73
N VAL A 124 -4.56 -13.28 9.91
CA VAL A 124 -4.73 -11.82 10.00
C VAL A 124 -4.81 -11.21 8.61
N ILE A 125 -5.87 -10.43 8.38
CA ILE A 125 -6.11 -9.74 7.10
C ILE A 125 -5.43 -8.37 7.11
N GLY A 126 -5.59 -7.63 8.22
CA GLY A 126 -5.02 -6.30 8.38
C GLY A 126 -5.19 -5.73 9.78
N LEU A 127 -4.42 -4.68 10.06
CA LEU A 127 -4.51 -3.81 11.22
C LEU A 127 -4.91 -2.42 10.74
N PHE A 128 -5.92 -1.82 11.38
CA PHE A 128 -6.50 -0.56 10.91
C PHE A 128 -6.93 0.31 12.08
N THR A 129 -7.19 1.58 11.80
CA THR A 129 -7.70 2.54 12.78
C THR A 129 -9.04 3.11 12.34
N ILE A 130 -9.96 3.25 13.29
CA ILE A 130 -11.16 4.08 13.12
C ILE A 130 -11.24 5.02 14.32
N GLY A 131 -11.13 6.32 14.07
CA GLY A 131 -10.92 7.28 15.15
C GLY A 131 -9.55 7.08 15.80
N SER A 132 -9.51 6.98 17.13
CA SER A 132 -8.30 6.69 17.91
C SER A 132 -8.01 5.21 18.05
N ASP A 133 -8.98 4.35 17.73
CA ASP A 133 -8.97 2.98 18.21
C ASP A 133 -8.35 2.05 17.16
N VAL A 134 -7.43 1.19 17.60
CA VAL A 134 -6.70 0.22 16.79
C VAL A 134 -7.42 -1.11 16.78
N HIS A 135 -7.64 -1.62 15.58
CA HIS A 135 -8.38 -2.83 15.35
C HIS A 135 -7.59 -3.84 14.51
N VAL A 136 -7.88 -5.11 14.73
CA VAL A 136 -7.42 -6.22 13.89
C VAL A 136 -8.63 -6.90 13.27
N PHE A 137 -8.59 -7.08 11.95
CA PHE A 137 -9.50 -7.97 11.26
C PHE A 137 -8.77 -9.29 10.97
N ASN A 138 -9.32 -10.40 11.44
CA ASN A 138 -8.82 -11.72 11.14
C ASN A 138 -9.93 -12.70 10.75
N MET A 139 -9.49 -13.84 10.21
CA MET A 139 -10.26 -15.07 10.16
C MET A 139 -9.73 -16.00 11.23
N GLU A 140 -10.61 -16.77 11.86
CA GLU A 140 -10.26 -17.83 12.79
C GLU A 140 -11.36 -18.89 12.84
N ALA A 141 -11.02 -20.12 13.23
CA ALA A 141 -12.02 -21.13 13.54
C ALA A 141 -12.27 -21.18 15.04
N ARG A 142 -13.52 -21.41 15.46
CA ARG A 142 -13.88 -21.72 16.85
C ARG A 142 -14.79 -22.92 16.89
N SER A 143 -14.35 -23.99 17.56
CA SER A 143 -15.10 -25.25 17.61
C SER A 143 -15.54 -25.74 16.21
N LEU A 144 -14.62 -25.70 15.24
CA LEU A 144 -14.82 -26.09 13.84
C LEU A 144 -15.77 -25.18 13.03
N THR A 145 -16.09 -23.98 13.54
CA THR A 145 -16.81 -22.96 12.78
C THR A 145 -15.86 -21.86 12.38
N ASP A 146 -15.73 -21.66 11.08
CA ASP A 146 -14.91 -20.60 10.50
C ASP A 146 -15.60 -19.25 10.68
N MET A 147 -14.87 -18.23 11.11
CA MET A 147 -15.42 -16.93 11.44
C MET A 147 -14.52 -15.79 10.99
N TRP A 148 -15.14 -14.72 10.56
CA TRP A 148 -14.59 -13.37 10.51
C TRP A 148 -14.69 -12.76 11.90
N VAL A 149 -13.63 -12.11 12.37
CA VAL A 149 -13.60 -11.46 13.68
C VAL A 149 -12.92 -10.11 13.58
N VAL A 150 -13.50 -9.12 14.25
CA VAL A 150 -12.89 -7.81 14.47
C VAL A 150 -12.61 -7.64 15.96
N TRP A 151 -11.35 -7.39 16.28
CA TRP A 151 -10.87 -7.13 17.62
C TRP A 151 -10.48 -5.66 17.76
N ASP A 152 -10.75 -5.09 18.93
CA ASP A 152 -10.11 -3.88 19.44
C ASP A 152 -8.90 -4.30 20.28
N VAL A 153 -7.75 -3.78 19.89
CA VAL A 153 -6.44 -4.25 20.34
C VAL A 153 -5.60 -3.14 20.97
N ASP A 154 -6.20 -1.99 21.29
CA ASP A 154 -5.50 -0.85 21.88
C ASP A 154 -4.89 -1.18 23.25
N THR A 155 -5.56 -2.05 23.99
CA THR A 155 -5.16 -2.46 25.34
C THR A 155 -5.48 -3.93 25.57
N ALA A 156 -4.56 -4.66 26.19
CA ALA A 156 -4.87 -6.00 26.68
C ALA A 156 -5.72 -5.95 27.97
N PRO A 157 -6.69 -6.88 28.14
CA PRO A 157 -7.06 -7.93 27.18
C PRO A 157 -7.84 -7.35 25.98
N PHE A 158 -7.58 -7.90 24.79
CA PHE A 158 -8.28 -7.49 23.56
C PHE A 158 -9.78 -7.76 23.65
N VAL A 159 -10.57 -6.90 23.00
CA VAL A 159 -12.03 -6.94 23.06
C VAL A 159 -12.58 -7.26 21.67
N GLU A 160 -13.30 -8.37 21.55
CA GLU A 160 -14.06 -8.68 20.35
C GLU A 160 -15.17 -7.65 20.14
N LYS A 161 -15.18 -7.00 18.97
CA LYS A 161 -16.20 -6.03 18.59
C LYS A 161 -17.33 -6.68 17.81
N ASP A 162 -16.97 -7.58 16.90
CA ASP A 162 -17.97 -8.32 16.13
C ASP A 162 -17.39 -9.61 15.54
N THR A 163 -18.29 -10.52 15.20
CA THR A 163 -17.97 -11.74 14.48
C THR A 163 -19.09 -12.15 13.52
N ASN A 164 -18.71 -12.78 12.41
CA ASN A 164 -19.66 -13.35 11.46
C ASN A 164 -19.12 -14.68 10.92
N ASN A 165 -19.99 -15.67 10.71
CA ASN A 165 -19.57 -16.96 10.19
C ASN A 165 -18.99 -16.77 8.78
N SER A 166 -17.80 -17.35 8.55
CA SER A 166 -17.23 -17.49 7.22
C SER A 166 -17.72 -18.78 6.57
N ALA A 167 -17.85 -18.78 5.25
CA ALA A 167 -18.13 -20.00 4.49
C ALA A 167 -16.89 -20.88 4.28
N SER A 168 -15.68 -20.38 4.60
CA SER A 168 -14.41 -21.09 4.46
C SER A 168 -13.30 -20.42 5.30
N ALA A 169 -12.54 -21.16 6.11
CA ALA A 169 -11.27 -20.72 6.70
C ALA A 169 -10.05 -21.46 6.13
N ALA A 170 -10.23 -22.23 5.05
CA ALA A 170 -9.15 -23.10 4.57
C ALA A 170 -7.96 -22.29 4.05
N ASN A 171 -8.17 -21.07 3.50
CA ASN A 171 -7.12 -20.09 3.23
C ASN A 171 -7.69 -18.66 3.28
N ALA A 172 -7.03 -17.74 4.00
CA ALA A 172 -7.34 -16.31 3.88
C ALA A 172 -6.80 -15.76 2.56
N ASN A 173 -7.51 -16.02 1.46
CA ASN A 173 -7.28 -15.36 0.18
C ASN A 173 -8.12 -14.10 0.14
N THR A 174 -7.66 -13.07 0.85
CA THR A 174 -8.31 -11.76 0.89
C THR A 174 -7.42 -10.67 0.32
N SER A 175 -8.03 -9.58 -0.15
CA SER A 175 -7.32 -8.33 -0.38
C SER A 175 -6.90 -7.71 0.95
N ARG A 176 -6.05 -6.69 0.88
CA ARG A 176 -5.79 -5.81 2.01
C ARG A 176 -7.00 -4.95 2.35
N ILE A 177 -6.97 -4.38 3.56
CA ILE A 177 -8.03 -3.56 4.12
C ILE A 177 -7.91 -2.12 3.62
N THR A 178 -9.03 -1.54 3.20
CA THR A 178 -9.18 -0.11 2.93
C THR A 178 -10.17 0.48 3.91
N VAL A 179 -9.87 1.65 4.49
CA VAL A 179 -10.75 2.33 5.46
C VAL A 179 -11.42 3.53 4.80
N ILE A 180 -12.75 3.58 4.83
CA ILE A 180 -13.55 4.70 4.31
C ILE A 180 -14.50 5.18 5.40
N GLY A 181 -14.21 6.35 5.97
CA GLY A 181 -14.99 6.92 7.06
C GLY A 181 -14.97 6.03 8.30
N THR A 182 -16.13 5.47 8.67
CA THR A 182 -16.30 4.57 9.83
C THR A 182 -16.33 3.09 9.45
N LYS A 183 -16.07 2.78 8.17
CA LYS A 183 -16.11 1.43 7.62
C LYS A 183 -14.75 0.96 7.14
N THR A 184 -14.53 -0.35 7.22
CA THR A 184 -13.45 -1.01 6.50
C THR A 184 -14.00 -1.87 5.37
N TYR A 185 -13.21 -2.07 4.33
CA TYR A 185 -13.53 -2.92 3.19
C TYR A 185 -12.35 -3.82 2.87
N HIS A 186 -12.63 -5.06 2.47
CA HIS A 186 -11.68 -5.96 1.82
C HIS A 186 -12.46 -6.94 0.92
N HIS A 187 -11.77 -7.55 -0.03
CA HIS A 187 -12.33 -8.53 -0.94
C HIS A 187 -11.92 -9.94 -0.53
N ASP A 188 -12.89 -10.85 -0.41
CA ASP A 188 -12.65 -12.29 -0.26
C ASP A 188 -12.66 -12.93 -1.64
N TYR A 189 -11.51 -13.45 -2.08
CA TYR A 189 -11.35 -14.08 -3.39
C TYR A 189 -11.92 -15.50 -3.45
N GLU A 190 -12.22 -16.15 -2.32
CA GLU A 190 -12.85 -17.48 -2.32
C GLU A 190 -14.35 -17.36 -2.63
N GLN A 191 -14.99 -16.35 -2.04
CA GLN A 191 -16.40 -16.05 -2.30
C GLN A 191 -16.59 -15.02 -3.43
N ASN A 192 -15.50 -14.35 -3.86
CA ASN A 192 -15.48 -13.23 -4.79
C ASN A 192 -16.42 -12.07 -4.37
N ILE A 193 -16.43 -11.74 -3.08
CA ILE A 193 -17.32 -10.72 -2.49
C ILE A 193 -16.52 -9.64 -1.76
N VAL A 194 -17.10 -8.44 -1.64
CA VAL A 194 -16.59 -7.44 -0.70
C VAL A 194 -17.20 -7.70 0.68
N ILE A 195 -16.34 -7.69 1.69
CA ILE A 195 -16.69 -7.76 3.11
C ILE A 195 -16.40 -6.39 3.70
N ASN A 196 -17.31 -5.89 4.55
CA ASN A 196 -17.08 -4.66 5.29
C ASN A 196 -17.34 -4.83 6.79
N TYR A 197 -16.72 -3.98 7.59
CA TYR A 197 -17.06 -3.80 9.00
C TYR A 197 -17.42 -2.34 9.25
N GLU A 198 -18.59 -2.09 9.86
CA GLU A 198 -19.04 -0.76 10.29
C GLU A 198 -18.86 -0.61 11.80
N SER A 199 -17.99 0.32 12.21
CA SER A 199 -17.69 0.57 13.62
C SER A 199 -18.86 1.18 14.40
N ALA A 200 -19.71 2.00 13.74
CA ALA A 200 -20.82 2.67 14.42
C ALA A 200 -21.91 1.69 14.89
N THR A 201 -22.11 0.59 14.15
CA THR A 201 -23.07 -0.46 14.48
C THR A 201 -22.41 -1.75 14.96
N THR A 202 -21.07 -1.79 14.96
CA THR A 202 -20.24 -2.97 15.21
C THR A 202 -20.74 -4.17 14.41
N THR A 203 -20.69 -4.08 13.09
CA THR A 203 -21.30 -5.10 12.20
C THR A 203 -20.42 -5.42 11.00
N ILE A 204 -20.07 -6.69 10.85
CA ILE A 204 -19.47 -7.31 9.68
C ILE A 204 -20.58 -7.68 8.70
N SER A 205 -20.53 -7.11 7.50
CA SER A 205 -21.52 -7.33 6.45
C SER A 205 -20.88 -7.86 5.17
N PHE A 206 -21.64 -8.67 4.44
CA PHE A 206 -21.28 -9.22 3.14
C PHE A 206 -22.05 -8.50 2.05
N ILE A 207 -21.33 -7.95 1.08
CA ILE A 207 -21.95 -7.30 -0.06
C ILE A 207 -22.42 -8.36 -1.05
N SER A 208 -23.68 -8.26 -1.47
CA SER A 208 -24.36 -9.33 -2.21
C SER A 208 -23.85 -9.55 -3.64
N SER A 209 -23.21 -8.54 -4.24
CA SER A 209 -22.60 -8.67 -5.55
C SER A 209 -21.35 -9.53 -5.50
N THR A 210 -21.18 -10.40 -6.50
CA THR A 210 -19.99 -11.24 -6.63
C THR A 210 -19.33 -11.06 -7.99
N ILE A 211 -18.01 -11.24 -8.06
CA ILE A 211 -17.31 -11.36 -9.35
C ILE A 211 -17.47 -12.80 -9.83
N GLN A 212 -17.98 -12.98 -11.05
CA GLN A 212 -18.07 -14.29 -11.67
C GLN A 212 -16.74 -14.67 -12.32
N ASP A 213 -16.43 -15.98 -12.33
CA ASP A 213 -15.25 -16.55 -12.99
C ASP A 213 -13.90 -15.94 -12.54
N ALA A 214 -13.82 -15.47 -11.29
CA ALA A 214 -12.62 -14.86 -10.72
C ALA A 214 -11.94 -15.74 -9.67
N GLU A 215 -10.62 -15.62 -9.59
CA GLU A 215 -9.79 -16.22 -8.54
C GLU A 215 -8.72 -15.21 -8.05
N VAL A 216 -8.09 -15.54 -6.92
CA VAL A 216 -6.99 -14.74 -6.38
C VAL A 216 -5.83 -14.65 -7.40
N PRO A 217 -5.27 -13.44 -7.64
CA PRO A 217 -4.05 -13.31 -8.42
C PRO A 217 -2.91 -14.18 -7.89
N VAL A 218 -2.08 -14.71 -8.79
CA VAL A 218 -0.93 -15.57 -8.42
C VAL A 218 0.12 -14.78 -7.63
N ASP A 219 0.33 -13.52 -8.01
CA ASP A 219 1.22 -12.62 -7.29
C ASP A 219 0.46 -11.92 -6.16
N LYS A 220 0.89 -12.15 -4.91
CA LYS A 220 0.30 -11.53 -3.72
C LYS A 220 0.54 -10.01 -3.66
N ASN A 221 1.38 -9.45 -4.52
CA ASN A 221 1.49 -7.99 -4.66
C ASN A 221 0.31 -7.37 -5.41
N LEU A 222 -0.50 -8.18 -6.12
CA LEU A 222 -1.70 -7.73 -6.84
C LEU A 222 -2.97 -7.73 -5.98
N VAL A 223 -2.95 -8.31 -4.76
CA VAL A 223 -4.12 -8.37 -3.87
C VAL A 223 -4.34 -7.08 -3.05
N ALA A 224 -4.03 -5.94 -3.65
CA ALA A 224 -4.33 -4.64 -3.08
C ALA A 224 -5.81 -4.25 -3.29
N LEU A 225 -6.31 -3.40 -2.39
CA LEU A 225 -7.60 -2.73 -2.53
C LEU A 225 -7.32 -1.23 -2.40
N ALA A 226 -7.82 -0.47 -3.36
CA ALA A 226 -7.50 0.93 -3.58
C ALA A 226 -8.77 1.76 -3.62
N TYR A 227 -8.82 2.93 -3.00
CA TYR A 227 -10.02 3.79 -2.99
C TYR A 227 -9.80 5.09 -3.76
N ASP A 228 -10.75 5.41 -4.64
CA ASP A 228 -10.65 6.60 -5.50
C ASP A 228 -10.90 7.94 -4.77
N GLY A 229 -11.31 7.88 -3.50
CA GLY A 229 -11.65 9.04 -2.69
C GLY A 229 -13.14 9.41 -2.68
N ASP A 230 -13.99 8.72 -3.44
CA ASP A 230 -15.42 9.06 -3.57
C ASP A 230 -16.37 7.85 -3.42
N ASP A 231 -16.34 6.90 -4.36
CA ASP A 231 -17.30 5.78 -4.39
C ASP A 231 -16.70 4.47 -4.89
N ILE A 232 -15.54 4.50 -5.52
CA ILE A 232 -15.01 3.35 -6.24
C ILE A 232 -13.84 2.73 -5.48
N LEU A 233 -13.97 1.44 -5.19
CA LEU A 233 -12.86 0.58 -4.81
C LEU A 233 -12.30 -0.13 -6.05
N TYR A 234 -10.98 -0.13 -6.22
CA TYR A 234 -10.29 -0.88 -7.27
C TYR A 234 -9.58 -2.10 -6.69
N LEU A 235 -9.73 -3.24 -7.36
CA LEU A 235 -9.03 -4.47 -7.00
C LEU A 235 -8.65 -5.28 -8.25
N THR A 236 -7.66 -6.14 -8.10
CA THR A 236 -7.26 -7.06 -9.17
C THR A 236 -7.77 -8.46 -8.87
N ALA A 237 -8.35 -9.12 -9.87
CA ALA A 237 -8.70 -10.54 -9.79
C ALA A 237 -8.30 -11.25 -11.08
N LYS A 238 -7.91 -12.52 -10.98
CA LYS A 238 -7.55 -13.33 -12.13
C LYS A 238 -8.81 -13.94 -12.72
N ASP A 239 -9.02 -13.78 -14.03
CA ASP A 239 -10.12 -14.42 -14.73
C ASP A 239 -9.77 -15.88 -15.03
N THR A 240 -10.65 -16.79 -14.63
CA THR A 240 -10.46 -18.24 -14.77
C THR A 240 -10.59 -18.70 -16.23
N ASN A 241 -11.20 -17.91 -17.12
CA ASN A 241 -11.38 -18.25 -18.53
C ASN A 241 -10.12 -18.07 -19.37
N ASP A 242 -9.33 -17.02 -19.13
CA ASP A 242 -8.12 -16.71 -19.90
C ASP A 242 -6.83 -16.69 -19.06
N SER A 243 -6.95 -16.89 -17.74
CA SER A 243 -5.85 -16.85 -16.78
C SER A 243 -5.10 -15.52 -16.70
N LEU A 244 -5.69 -14.42 -17.17
CA LEU A 244 -5.12 -13.07 -17.07
C LEU A 244 -5.66 -12.35 -15.83
N ASN A 245 -4.86 -11.44 -15.30
CA ASN A 245 -5.29 -10.53 -14.24
C ASN A 245 -6.08 -9.37 -14.84
N TYR A 246 -7.20 -9.00 -14.22
CA TYR A 246 -8.03 -7.87 -14.63
C TYR A 246 -8.24 -6.91 -13.46
N LEU A 247 -8.30 -5.62 -13.78
CA LEU A 247 -8.77 -4.61 -12.84
C LEU A 247 -10.29 -4.66 -12.78
N TYR A 248 -10.82 -4.63 -11.58
CA TYR A 248 -12.24 -4.46 -11.30
C TYR A 248 -12.43 -3.16 -10.53
N SER A 249 -13.48 -2.42 -10.88
CA SER A 249 -14.00 -1.35 -10.04
C SER A 249 -15.25 -1.84 -9.33
N PHE A 250 -15.36 -1.54 -8.04
CA PHE A 250 -16.51 -1.83 -7.20
C PHE A 250 -17.10 -0.52 -6.68
N SER A 251 -18.37 -0.24 -7.01
CA SER A 251 -19.09 0.92 -6.45
C SER A 251 -19.61 0.59 -5.07
N VAL A 252 -19.22 1.39 -4.08
CA VAL A 252 -19.66 1.26 -2.68
C VAL A 252 -21.15 1.61 -2.55
N THR A 253 -21.62 2.62 -3.28
CA THR A 253 -23.02 3.06 -3.24
C THR A 253 -23.96 2.09 -3.96
N ASP A 254 -23.60 1.66 -5.17
CA ASP A 254 -24.45 0.79 -5.98
C ASP A 254 -24.23 -0.70 -5.66
N GLU A 255 -23.18 -1.03 -4.92
CA GLU A 255 -22.76 -2.41 -4.61
C GLU A 255 -22.61 -3.25 -5.88
N THR A 256 -21.86 -2.77 -6.86
CA THR A 256 -21.68 -3.47 -8.15
C THR A 256 -20.24 -3.50 -8.61
N TYR A 257 -19.87 -4.62 -9.23
CA TYR A 257 -18.59 -4.78 -9.92
C TYR A 257 -18.70 -4.42 -11.40
N THR A 258 -17.65 -3.77 -11.90
CA THR A 258 -17.40 -3.60 -13.33
C THR A 258 -16.02 -4.14 -13.67
N LYS A 259 -15.97 -5.12 -14.57
CA LYS A 259 -14.72 -5.62 -15.14
C LYS A 259 -14.14 -4.58 -16.10
N LEU A 260 -12.88 -4.21 -15.89
CA LEU A 260 -12.16 -3.28 -16.75
C LEU A 260 -11.21 -4.06 -17.68
N GLY A 261 -9.99 -3.56 -17.89
CA GLY A 261 -9.00 -4.17 -18.76
C GLY A 261 -8.08 -5.15 -18.03
N ALA A 262 -7.30 -5.90 -18.82
CA ALA A 262 -6.19 -6.67 -18.30
C ALA A 262 -5.22 -5.75 -17.54
N PHE A 263 -4.73 -6.22 -16.40
CA PHE A 263 -4.07 -5.39 -15.40
C PHE A 263 -3.01 -6.16 -14.61
N ASP A 264 -1.76 -5.83 -14.86
CA ASP A 264 -0.59 -6.40 -14.18
C ASP A 264 0.15 -5.32 -13.38
N ILE A 265 -0.64 -4.47 -12.71
CA ILE A 265 -0.13 -3.32 -11.96
C ILE A 265 -0.45 -3.53 -10.50
N ALA A 266 0.59 -3.61 -9.67
CA ALA A 266 0.45 -3.64 -8.22
C ALA A 266 0.22 -2.21 -7.72
N LEU A 267 -0.77 -2.02 -6.86
CA LEU A 267 -1.09 -0.74 -6.25
C LEU A 267 -0.43 -0.63 -4.88
N MET A 268 -0.02 0.58 -4.52
CA MET A 268 0.44 0.95 -3.19
C MET A 268 -0.71 0.76 -2.20
N SER A 269 -0.45 0.17 -1.03
CA SER A 269 -1.49 0.11 0.01
C SER A 269 -1.77 1.52 0.56
N ASP A 270 -3.01 1.82 0.92
CA ASP A 270 -3.38 3.08 1.61
C ASP A 270 -2.54 3.32 2.88
N ASP A 271 -2.07 2.24 3.52
CA ASP A 271 -1.22 2.29 4.71
C ASP A 271 0.23 2.72 4.43
N ASN A 272 0.62 2.86 3.17
CA ASN A 272 1.97 3.23 2.75
C ASN A 272 2.11 4.74 2.40
N VAL A 273 1.06 5.54 2.63
CA VAL A 273 0.98 6.97 2.29
C VAL A 273 1.61 7.83 3.39
N ARG A 274 2.42 8.80 2.99
CA ARG A 274 3.01 9.85 3.84
C ARG A 274 2.19 11.14 3.74
N GLY A 275 1.27 11.31 4.68
CA GLY A 275 0.60 12.59 4.95
C GLY A 275 -0.48 12.98 3.93
N THR A 276 -0.87 14.26 3.92
CA THR A 276 -2.07 14.77 3.22
C THR A 276 -1.79 15.81 2.13
N THR A 277 -0.52 16.12 1.85
CA THR A 277 -0.16 17.23 0.94
C THR A 277 0.29 16.68 -0.42
N PRO A 278 -0.21 17.20 -1.56
CA PRO A 278 0.28 16.82 -2.87
C PRO A 278 1.81 17.01 -3.03
N PRO A 279 2.49 16.18 -3.84
CA PRO A 279 1.96 15.09 -4.68
C PRO A 279 1.55 13.82 -3.91
N PHE A 280 1.74 13.80 -2.58
CA PHE A 280 1.71 12.63 -1.70
C PHE A 280 0.28 12.22 -1.27
N ASN A 281 -0.71 12.54 -2.10
CA ASN A 281 -2.11 12.17 -1.89
C ASN A 281 -2.69 11.45 -3.11
N LEU A 282 -1.83 10.75 -3.87
CA LEU A 282 -2.19 10.14 -5.14
C LEU A 282 -1.69 8.69 -5.08
N GLU A 283 -2.61 7.74 -5.19
CA GLU A 283 -2.25 6.33 -5.10
C GLU A 283 -1.38 5.93 -6.29
N LYS A 284 -0.26 5.26 -6.01
CA LYS A 284 0.71 4.86 -7.03
C LYS A 284 0.61 3.38 -7.30
N GLY A 285 1.04 2.98 -8.48
CA GLY A 285 1.21 1.58 -8.81
C GLY A 285 2.41 1.35 -9.69
N PHE A 286 2.86 0.11 -9.77
CA PHE A 286 3.95 -0.29 -10.65
C PHE A 286 3.56 -1.53 -11.44
N HIS A 287 4.04 -1.63 -12.67
CA HIS A 287 3.87 -2.85 -13.44
C HIS A 287 4.73 -3.96 -12.83
N ILE A 288 4.16 -5.15 -12.60
CA ILE A 288 4.87 -6.25 -11.93
C ILE A 288 6.01 -6.85 -12.77
N SER A 289 5.99 -6.61 -14.09
CA SER A 289 6.92 -7.20 -15.07
C SER A 289 7.60 -6.20 -15.99
N GLU A 290 7.24 -4.92 -15.91
CA GLU A 290 7.79 -3.87 -16.75
C GLU A 290 8.23 -2.68 -15.90
N ASP A 291 9.15 -1.89 -16.40
CA ASP A 291 9.71 -0.76 -15.68
C ASP A 291 8.83 0.50 -15.83
N LYS A 292 7.58 0.39 -15.39
CA LYS A 292 6.55 1.42 -15.53
C LYS A 292 5.90 1.73 -14.19
N ILE A 293 5.75 3.02 -13.91
CA ILE A 293 5.06 3.53 -12.73
C ILE A 293 3.83 4.29 -13.18
N TYR A 294 2.75 4.03 -12.46
CA TYR A 294 1.45 4.61 -12.69
C TYR A 294 0.96 5.37 -11.46
N GLN A 295 -0.02 6.23 -11.68
CA GLN A 295 -0.64 7.03 -10.64
C GLN A 295 -2.14 7.18 -10.87
N ILE A 296 -2.92 7.05 -9.81
CA ILE A 296 -4.36 7.28 -9.75
C ILE A 296 -4.58 8.63 -9.03
N PRO A 297 -4.96 9.70 -9.75
CA PRO A 297 -5.25 10.97 -9.14
C PRO A 297 -6.67 11.04 -8.58
N LEU A 298 -6.82 11.43 -7.32
CA LEU A 298 -8.11 11.63 -6.63
C LEU A 298 -9.03 12.65 -7.36
N THR A 299 -8.46 13.60 -8.12
CA THR A 299 -9.20 14.71 -8.73
C THR A 299 -9.71 14.46 -10.16
N TYR A 300 -9.33 13.35 -10.82
CA TYR A 300 -9.67 13.09 -12.22
C TYR A 300 -10.36 11.72 -12.43
N ASN A 301 -11.34 11.40 -11.59
CA ASN A 301 -12.17 10.18 -11.66
C ASN A 301 -11.34 8.89 -11.66
N GLY A 302 -10.29 8.81 -10.84
CA GLY A 302 -9.57 7.55 -10.60
C GLY A 302 -8.86 6.93 -11.82
N LYS A 303 -8.57 7.71 -12.88
CA LYS A 303 -7.90 7.15 -14.06
C LYS A 303 -6.43 6.87 -13.79
N LEU A 304 -6.00 5.64 -14.06
CA LEU A 304 -4.60 5.26 -14.00
C LEU A 304 -3.79 5.94 -15.11
N ASN A 305 -2.78 6.74 -14.74
CA ASN A 305 -1.89 7.43 -15.67
C ASN A 305 -0.47 6.87 -15.57
N LEU A 306 0.14 6.54 -16.70
CA LEU A 306 1.58 6.26 -16.74
C LEU A 306 2.34 7.55 -16.45
N ILE A 307 3.14 7.56 -15.37
CA ILE A 307 3.90 8.74 -14.95
C ILE A 307 5.40 8.58 -15.18
N SER A 308 5.92 7.35 -15.22
CA SER A 308 7.36 7.13 -15.41
C SER A 308 7.65 5.81 -16.12
N VAL A 309 8.70 5.84 -16.94
CA VAL A 309 9.33 4.67 -17.57
C VAL A 309 10.82 4.79 -17.27
N PHE A 310 11.21 4.30 -16.10
CA PHE A 310 12.55 4.48 -15.55
C PHE A 310 13.31 3.17 -15.68
N ASP A 311 14.58 3.18 -16.08
CA ASP A 311 15.37 1.96 -16.30
C ASP A 311 15.93 1.48 -14.96
N PHE A 312 15.13 0.68 -14.25
CA PHE A 312 15.52 0.08 -12.98
C PHE A 312 16.56 -1.03 -13.22
N THR A 313 17.40 -1.28 -12.22
CA THR A 313 18.36 -2.40 -12.29
C THR A 313 17.72 -3.78 -12.15
N GLY A 314 16.43 -3.83 -11.82
CA GLY A 314 15.59 -5.03 -11.82
C GLY A 314 14.11 -4.67 -11.69
N THR A 315 13.23 -5.67 -11.63
CA THR A 315 11.79 -5.44 -11.49
C THR A 315 11.46 -4.73 -10.18
N ILE A 316 10.54 -3.77 -10.23
CA ILE A 316 10.03 -3.10 -9.03
C ILE A 316 9.38 -4.13 -8.09
N LYS A 317 9.67 -4.02 -6.79
CA LYS A 317 9.08 -4.87 -5.74
C LYS A 317 8.14 -4.12 -4.82
N SER A 318 8.33 -2.82 -4.67
CA SER A 318 7.46 -1.99 -3.86
C SER A 318 7.59 -0.52 -4.25
N ILE A 319 6.53 0.22 -3.95
CA ILE A 319 6.46 1.67 -4.08
C ILE A 319 5.75 2.25 -2.85
N THR A 320 6.27 3.36 -2.34
CA THR A 320 5.61 4.25 -1.38
C THR A 320 5.44 5.63 -2.03
N ASP A 321 5.02 6.61 -1.26
CA ASP A 321 4.98 7.98 -1.73
C ASP A 321 6.36 8.50 -2.16
N HIS A 322 7.42 8.22 -1.42
CA HIS A 322 8.74 8.74 -1.74
C HIS A 322 9.69 7.69 -2.31
N TYR A 323 9.45 6.40 -2.09
CA TYR A 323 10.46 5.38 -2.38
C TYR A 323 9.97 4.33 -3.36
N ILE A 324 10.91 3.83 -4.17
CA ILE A 324 10.76 2.60 -4.95
C ILE A 324 11.89 1.68 -4.56
N ILE A 325 11.58 0.41 -4.37
CA ILE A 325 12.60 -0.63 -4.18
C ILE A 325 12.49 -1.64 -5.31
N ASP A 326 13.61 -1.95 -5.95
CA ASP A 326 13.70 -3.01 -6.97
C ASP A 326 14.12 -4.37 -6.37
N SER A 327 14.12 -5.41 -7.20
CA SER A 327 14.54 -6.76 -6.82
C SER A 327 16.01 -6.87 -6.40
N GLY A 328 16.82 -5.86 -6.72
CA GLY A 328 18.21 -5.76 -6.31
C GLY A 328 18.38 -5.11 -4.94
N GLY A 329 17.30 -4.68 -4.26
CA GLY A 329 17.37 -3.96 -2.99
C GLY A 329 17.83 -2.51 -3.14
N LYS A 330 17.81 -1.98 -4.37
CA LYS A 330 18.17 -0.59 -4.63
C LYS A 330 16.97 0.31 -4.38
N ILE A 331 17.19 1.36 -3.59
CA ILE A 331 16.17 2.36 -3.27
C ILE A 331 16.29 3.57 -4.21
N TYR A 332 15.19 3.94 -4.82
CA TYR A 332 15.05 5.15 -5.62
C TYR A 332 14.12 6.09 -4.87
N GLU A 333 14.56 7.32 -4.64
CA GLU A 333 13.75 8.33 -3.98
C GLU A 333 13.17 9.29 -5.02
N MET A 334 11.87 9.57 -4.88
CA MET A 334 11.18 10.62 -5.60
C MET A 334 11.54 11.97 -4.99
N ILE A 335 12.24 12.79 -5.77
CA ILE A 335 12.62 14.14 -5.37
C ILE A 335 11.70 15.13 -6.06
N ASP A 336 11.06 16.02 -5.28
CA ASP A 336 10.37 17.18 -5.83
C ASP A 336 11.37 18.27 -6.20
N LEU A 337 11.32 18.66 -7.48
CA LEU A 337 12.20 19.62 -8.11
C LEU A 337 11.45 20.91 -8.47
N ILE A 338 10.27 21.16 -7.88
CA ILE A 338 9.47 22.38 -8.12
C ILE A 338 10.27 23.67 -7.91
N GLY A 339 11.16 23.71 -6.92
CA GLY A 339 12.04 24.86 -6.64
C GLY A 339 13.11 25.11 -7.70
N SER A 340 13.31 24.17 -8.62
CA SER A 340 14.26 24.27 -9.72
C SER A 340 13.65 24.86 -11.00
N ILE A 341 12.34 25.13 -11.03
CA ILE A 341 11.66 25.79 -12.16
C ILE A 341 11.76 27.30 -12.01
N LEU A 342 12.38 27.97 -12.98
CA LEU A 342 12.42 29.43 -13.07
C LEU A 342 11.26 30.00 -13.86
N GLU A 343 10.79 29.28 -14.88
CA GLU A 343 9.71 29.71 -15.77
C GLU A 343 9.08 28.49 -16.45
N GLY A 344 7.75 28.52 -16.63
CA GLY A 344 7.00 27.54 -17.43
C GLY A 344 6.03 28.28 -18.33
N LEU A 345 6.14 28.09 -19.65
CA LEU A 345 5.30 28.71 -20.66
C LEU A 345 4.62 27.62 -21.49
N ILE A 346 3.29 27.57 -21.42
CA ILE A 346 2.50 26.70 -22.29
C ILE A 346 2.05 27.53 -23.49
N TYR A 347 2.38 27.03 -24.68
CA TYR A 347 2.01 27.66 -25.93
C TYR A 347 0.91 26.87 -26.63
N TYR A 348 -0.07 27.61 -27.13
CA TYR A 348 -1.10 27.10 -28.01
C TYR A 348 -0.92 27.74 -29.37
N SER A 349 -0.66 26.91 -30.37
CA SER A 349 -0.84 27.32 -31.76
C SER A 349 -2.17 26.77 -32.23
N ARG A 350 -2.97 27.59 -32.93
CA ARG A 350 -4.24 27.16 -33.55
C ARG A 350 -4.10 25.93 -34.47
N ASN A 351 -2.88 25.55 -34.84
CA ASN A 351 -2.57 24.45 -35.76
C ASN A 351 -1.53 23.44 -35.24
N TYR A 352 -1.09 23.52 -33.97
CA TYR A 352 -0.11 22.59 -33.40
C TYR A 352 -0.53 22.15 -32.01
N TYR A 353 -0.23 20.89 -31.68
CA TYR A 353 -0.36 20.31 -30.34
C TYR A 353 0.18 21.30 -29.28
N PRO A 354 -0.47 21.42 -28.11
CA PRO A 354 0.06 22.24 -27.03
C PRO A 354 1.49 21.79 -26.71
N TYR A 355 2.39 22.74 -26.54
CA TYR A 355 3.76 22.46 -26.13
C TYR A 355 4.14 23.34 -24.94
N LEU A 356 4.99 22.80 -24.08
CA LEU A 356 5.50 23.45 -22.89
C LEU A 356 6.98 23.79 -23.11
N GLU A 357 7.34 25.03 -22.82
CA GLU A 357 8.72 25.45 -22.63
C GLU A 357 8.96 25.66 -21.13
N MET A 358 9.98 25.02 -20.58
CA MET A 358 10.38 25.19 -19.17
C MET A 358 11.81 25.68 -19.09
N LYS A 359 12.04 26.62 -18.18
CA LYS A 359 13.35 27.11 -17.81
C LYS A 359 13.67 26.65 -16.40
N PHE A 360 14.85 26.07 -16.24
CA PHE A 360 15.33 25.53 -14.97
C PHE A 360 16.48 26.36 -14.41
N ASN A 361 16.62 26.36 -13.08
CA ASN A 361 17.84 26.79 -12.44
C ASN A 361 18.90 25.69 -12.61
N SER A 362 19.80 25.89 -13.58
CA SER A 362 20.83 24.91 -13.94
C SER A 362 21.79 24.57 -12.82
N ASP A 363 21.90 25.43 -11.80
CA ASP A 363 22.80 25.20 -10.67
C ASP A 363 22.28 24.12 -9.72
N ASN A 364 20.97 23.81 -9.78
CA ASN A 364 20.30 22.89 -8.86
C ASN A 364 19.61 21.71 -9.57
N LEU A 365 19.66 21.62 -10.91
CA LEU A 365 19.01 20.54 -11.65
C LEU A 365 19.86 20.06 -12.83
N THR A 366 20.29 18.81 -12.75
CA THR A 366 20.85 18.08 -13.90
C THR A 366 19.75 17.25 -14.53
N ILE A 367 19.34 17.60 -15.76
CA ILE A 367 18.39 16.77 -16.51
C ILE A 367 19.11 15.51 -16.95
N VAL A 368 18.70 14.36 -16.39
CA VAL A 368 19.21 13.05 -16.76
C VAL A 368 18.21 12.31 -17.66
N PRO A 369 18.67 11.35 -18.48
CA PRO A 369 17.75 10.44 -19.15
C PRO A 369 16.76 9.84 -18.14
N GLN A 370 15.48 9.72 -18.51
CA GLN A 370 14.40 9.10 -17.72
C GLN A 370 13.79 9.93 -16.58
N MET A 371 14.17 11.21 -16.46
CA MET A 371 13.36 12.17 -15.70
C MET A 371 11.96 12.32 -16.31
N PHE A 372 10.93 12.43 -15.47
CA PHE A 372 9.59 12.77 -15.91
C PHE A 372 9.12 14.10 -15.29
N ILE A 373 8.25 14.81 -16.00
CA ILE A 373 7.69 16.09 -15.55
C ILE A 373 6.19 15.91 -15.49
N GLN A 374 5.59 16.12 -14.32
CA GLN A 374 4.15 16.00 -14.13
C GLN A 374 3.51 17.39 -13.97
N ILE A 375 2.73 17.80 -14.96
CA ILE A 375 1.99 19.06 -14.90
C ILE A 375 0.60 18.75 -14.36
N ILE A 376 0.26 19.29 -13.19
CA ILE A 376 -1.05 19.05 -12.56
C ILE A 376 -1.89 20.33 -12.63
N GLY A 377 -3.00 20.29 -13.36
CA GLY A 377 -3.97 21.39 -13.37
C GLY A 377 -4.98 21.34 -14.52
N THR A 378 -6.03 22.15 -14.39
CA THR A 378 -7.01 22.45 -15.45
C THR A 378 -6.60 23.71 -16.21
N TYR A 379 -6.74 23.71 -17.54
CA TYR A 379 -6.51 24.89 -18.37
C TYR A 379 -7.67 25.11 -19.35
N THR A 380 -7.93 26.38 -19.67
CA THR A 380 -8.85 26.83 -20.73
C THR A 380 -8.03 27.41 -21.88
N ALA A 381 -8.39 27.09 -23.12
CA ALA A 381 -7.59 27.30 -24.33
C ALA A 381 -7.27 28.77 -24.68
N ASP A 382 -7.75 29.75 -23.90
CA ASP A 382 -7.68 31.17 -24.23
C ASP A 382 -6.66 31.97 -23.40
N ASP A 383 -5.94 31.32 -22.48
CA ASP A 383 -4.96 31.99 -21.61
C ASP A 383 -3.52 31.56 -21.90
N VAL A 384 -2.63 32.54 -22.11
CA VAL A 384 -1.19 32.33 -21.92
C VAL A 384 -0.94 32.28 -20.42
N VAL A 385 -0.80 31.07 -19.89
CA VAL A 385 -0.49 30.87 -18.46
C VAL A 385 1.02 31.05 -18.29
N LYS A 386 1.40 32.16 -17.65
CA LYS A 386 2.74 32.37 -17.11
C LYS A 386 2.75 31.97 -15.65
N LEU A 387 3.73 31.16 -15.27
CA LEU A 387 4.10 30.96 -13.87
C LEU A 387 4.85 32.15 -13.31
#